data_AF-A0A534LIR7-F1
#
_entry.id   AF-A0A534LIR7-F1
#
_cell.length_a   1.000
_cell.length_b   1.000
_cell.length_c   1.000
_cell.angle_alpha   90.00
_cell.angle_beta   90.00
_cell.angle_gamma   90.00
#
_symmetry.space_group_name_H-M   'P 1'
#
loop_
_entity.id
_entity.type
_entity.pdbx_description
1 polymer ?
#
loop_
_entity_poly.entity_id
_entity_poly.type
_entity_poly.pdbx_seq_one_letter_code
_entity_poly.pdbx_strand_id
1 'polypeptide(L)'
;MTLLPQETSGEGVVVFDVPQAWAGRSIRRMRWEFHGGRLTKFDGDAAALALRKQYEMSTGDRDRIASFTIGTNPRATLGFLQNPIVRGAVSVGVGGNQFVGGPNKSAFGFESTVRAATVEADGKPIVRDGKLLVA
;
A
#
# COMPACT_ATOMS: atom_id res chain seq x y z
N MET A 1 4.32 8.30 -8.75
CA MET A 1 3.76 9.46 -8.02
C MET A 1 3.17 8.94 -6.72
N THR A 2 3.49 9.59 -5.60
CA THR A 2 2.99 9.22 -4.27
C THR A 2 2.21 10.39 -3.70
N LEU A 3 1.06 10.08 -3.09
CA LEU A 3 0.20 11.00 -2.38
C LEU A 3 0.06 10.51 -0.94
N LEU A 4 -0.20 11.46 -0.03
CA LEU A 4 -0.55 11.17 1.35
C LEU A 4 -2.07 11.35 1.48
N PRO A 5 -2.83 10.26 1.65
CA PRO A 5 -4.27 10.37 1.89
C PRO A 5 -4.53 11.08 3.22
N GLN A 6 -5.70 11.72 3.35
CA GLN A 6 -6.17 12.18 4.66
C GLN A 6 -6.27 10.97 5.60
N GLU A 7 -5.70 11.09 6.79
CA GLU A 7 -5.44 9.98 7.73
C GLU A 7 -6.73 9.38 8.30
N THR A 8 -7.81 10.16 8.26
CA THR A 8 -9.15 9.78 8.71
C THR A 8 -10.07 9.35 7.57
N SER A 9 -9.53 9.24 6.35
CA SER A 9 -10.26 8.79 5.16
C SER A 9 -9.76 7.41 4.72
N GLY A 10 -10.57 6.69 3.94
CA GLY A 10 -10.26 5.35 3.47
C GLY A 10 -11.20 4.32 4.06
N GLU A 11 -11.89 3.61 3.18
CA GLU A 11 -12.89 2.60 3.48
C GLU A 11 -12.72 1.41 2.54
N GLY A 12 -13.01 0.22 3.04
CA GLY A 12 -13.11 -0.98 2.21
C GLY A 12 -11.89 -1.90 2.31
N VAL A 13 -11.64 -2.66 1.26
CA VAL A 13 -10.72 -3.80 1.30
C VAL A 13 -9.72 -3.71 0.16
N VAL A 14 -8.45 -3.96 0.47
CA VAL A 14 -7.40 -4.20 -0.52
C VAL A 14 -6.90 -5.63 -0.41
N VAL A 15 -6.80 -6.30 -1.55
CA VAL A 15 -6.14 -7.61 -1.71
C VAL A 15 -4.93 -7.41 -2.59
N PHE A 16 -3.75 -7.71 -2.06
CA PHE A 16 -2.48 -7.55 -2.77
C PHE A 16 -2.15 -8.82 -3.56
N ASP A 17 -1.94 -8.68 -4.86
CA ASP A 17 -1.69 -9.78 -5.80
C ASP A 17 -0.22 -9.85 -6.28
N VAL A 18 0.64 -8.96 -5.78
CA VAL A 18 2.07 -8.91 -6.08
C VAL A 18 2.86 -9.40 -4.87
N PRO A 19 3.81 -10.33 -5.04
CA PRO A 19 4.70 -10.75 -3.96
C PRO A 19 5.49 -9.56 -3.39
N GLN A 20 5.47 -9.43 -2.06
CA GLN A 20 6.20 -8.40 -1.33
C GLN A 20 7.36 -9.02 -0.55
N ALA A 21 8.58 -8.57 -0.82
CA ALA A 21 9.75 -8.97 -0.06
C ALA A 21 9.76 -8.24 1.29
N TRP A 22 9.94 -8.99 2.38
CA TRP A 22 10.04 -8.44 3.73
C TRP A 22 10.85 -9.38 4.63
N ALA A 23 11.88 -8.86 5.31
CA ALA A 23 12.68 -9.58 6.29
C ALA A 23 13.19 -10.97 5.83
N GLY A 24 13.68 -11.05 4.58
CA GLY A 24 14.15 -12.32 3.98
C GLY A 24 13.03 -13.29 3.59
N ARG A 25 11.77 -12.87 3.68
CA ARG A 25 10.57 -13.65 3.34
C ARG A 25 9.87 -13.03 2.14
N SER A 26 9.04 -13.84 1.48
CA SER A 26 8.13 -13.39 0.43
C SER A 26 6.71 -13.53 0.92
N ILE A 27 6.03 -12.40 1.10
CA ILE A 27 4.60 -12.34 1.35
C ILE A 27 3.90 -12.46 0.01
N ARG A 28 3.10 -13.51 -0.18
CA ARG A 28 2.41 -13.81 -1.44
C ARG A 28 0.91 -13.57 -1.36
N ARG A 29 0.33 -13.62 -0.16
CA ARG A 29 -1.06 -13.27 0.10
C ARG A 29 -1.13 -12.31 1.25
N MET A 30 -1.74 -11.15 1.00
CA MET A 30 -2.03 -10.17 2.02
C MET A 30 -3.35 -9.46 1.69
N ARG A 31 -4.16 -9.23 2.72
CA ARG A 31 -5.44 -8.54 2.63
C ARG A 31 -5.54 -7.57 3.81
N TRP A 32 -5.91 -6.34 3.48
CA TRP A 32 -6.17 -5.28 4.44
C TRP A 32 -7.61 -4.79 4.32
N GLU A 33 -8.19 -4.44 5.48
CA GLU A 33 -9.50 -3.81 5.57
C GLU A 33 -9.37 -2.48 6.31
N PHE A 34 -10.00 -1.45 5.77
CA PHE A 34 -9.94 -0.09 6.25
C PHE A 34 -11.32 0.41 6.66
N HIS A 35 -11.36 1.13 7.78
CA HIS A 35 -12.52 1.91 8.22
C HIS A 35 -12.06 3.21 8.86
N GLY A 36 -12.57 4.36 8.41
CA GLY A 36 -12.19 5.69 8.90
C GLY A 36 -10.67 5.95 8.81
N GLY A 37 -10.03 5.42 7.76
CA GLY A 37 -8.58 5.49 7.56
C GLY A 37 -7.74 4.63 8.51
N ARG A 38 -8.36 3.73 9.27
CA ARG A 38 -7.66 2.76 10.13
C ARG A 38 -7.71 1.36 9.54
N LEU A 39 -6.59 0.64 9.63
CA LEU A 39 -6.46 -0.77 9.33
C LEU A 39 -7.14 -1.59 10.43
N THR A 40 -8.36 -2.05 10.16
CA THR A 40 -9.17 -2.83 11.11
C THR A 40 -8.91 -4.32 10.99
N LYS A 41 -8.44 -4.80 9.82
CA LYS A 41 -8.11 -6.21 9.60
C LYS A 41 -6.83 -6.37 8.81
N PHE A 42 -5.94 -7.25 9.29
CA PHE A 42 -4.70 -7.63 8.63
C PHE A 42 -4.62 -9.16 8.53
N ASP A 43 -4.87 -9.68 7.34
CA ASP A 43 -4.81 -11.11 7.01
C ASP A 43 -3.76 -11.41 5.93
N GLY A 44 -3.36 -12.67 5.83
CA GLY A 44 -2.48 -13.14 4.76
C GLY A 44 -1.90 -14.53 5.01
N ASP A 45 -0.84 -14.85 4.31
CA ASP A 45 -0.05 -16.07 4.55
C ASP A 45 0.83 -15.98 5.81
N ALA A 46 1.61 -17.02 6.09
CA ALA A 46 2.47 -17.08 7.26
C ALA A 46 3.53 -15.95 7.31
N ALA A 47 3.98 -15.44 6.16
CA ALA A 47 4.90 -14.31 6.10
C ALA A 47 4.18 -13.00 6.44
N ALA A 48 2.96 -12.79 5.92
CA ALA A 48 2.12 -11.66 6.29
C ALA A 48 1.77 -11.65 7.79
N LEU A 49 1.45 -12.81 8.38
CA LEU A 49 1.17 -12.91 9.81
C LEU A 49 2.40 -12.64 10.68
N ALA A 50 3.61 -12.91 10.19
CA ALA A 50 4.84 -12.51 10.87
C ALA A 50 5.05 -10.99 10.82
N LEU A 51 4.76 -10.34 9.69
CA LEU A 51 4.74 -8.87 9.58
C LEU A 51 3.68 -8.27 10.51
N ARG A 52 2.50 -8.91 10.61
CA ARG A 52 1.43 -8.48 11.50
C ARG A 52 1.89 -8.41 12.96
N LYS A 53 2.75 -9.32 13.42
CA LYS A 53 3.32 -9.25 14.78
C LYS A 53 4.16 -7.98 14.98
N GLN A 54 4.96 -7.59 14.00
CA GLN A 54 5.71 -6.32 14.07
C GLN A 54 4.77 -5.11 14.10
N TYR A 55 3.71 -5.14 13.28
CA TYR A 55 2.63 -4.16 13.34
C TYR A 55 1.99 -4.11 14.74
N GLU A 56 1.61 -5.26 15.33
CA GLU A 56 0.98 -5.39 16.66
C GLU A 56 1.84 -4.84 17.80
N MET A 57 3.17 -5.01 17.72
CA MET A 57 4.11 -4.50 18.72
C MET A 57 4.46 -3.01 18.55
N SER A 58 4.10 -2.40 17.42
CA SER A 58 4.41 -1.01 17.14
C SER A 58 3.45 -0.06 17.85
N THR A 59 3.85 1.21 17.95
CA THR A 59 3.07 2.27 18.62
C THR A 59 2.76 3.42 17.66
N GLY A 60 1.94 4.37 18.12
CA GLY A 60 1.52 5.53 17.33
C GLY A 60 0.54 5.17 16.23
N ASP A 61 0.61 5.90 15.12
CA ASP A 61 -0.32 5.83 13.99
C ASP A 61 -0.08 4.61 13.06
N ARG A 62 0.31 3.47 13.64
CA ARG A 62 0.68 2.24 12.92
C ARG A 62 -0.40 1.70 12.01
N ASP A 63 -1.65 1.96 12.37
CA ASP A 63 -2.86 1.49 11.70
C ASP A 63 -3.44 2.54 10.74
N ARG A 64 -2.86 3.73 10.64
CA ARG A 64 -3.37 4.78 9.74
C ARG A 64 -2.96 4.52 8.30
N ILE A 65 -3.87 4.78 7.36
CA ILE A 65 -3.50 4.89 5.94
C ILE A 65 -2.44 5.99 5.80
N ALA A 66 -1.38 5.70 5.05
CA ALA A 66 -0.16 6.50 5.08
C ALA A 66 0.27 6.99 3.70
N SER A 67 0.05 6.18 2.66
CA SER A 67 0.47 6.51 1.31
C SER A 67 -0.42 5.84 0.27
N PHE A 68 -0.54 6.50 -0.88
CA PHE A 68 -1.11 5.96 -2.10
C PHE A 68 -0.18 6.30 -3.27
N THR A 69 0.32 5.27 -3.96
CA THR A 69 1.33 5.42 -5.01
C THR A 69 0.82 4.84 -6.32
N ILE A 70 0.90 5.61 -7.40
CA ILE A 70 0.77 5.12 -8.78
C ILE A 70 2.16 5.11 -9.42
N GLY A 71 2.65 3.95 -9.82
CA GLY A 71 3.94 3.82 -10.48
C GLY A 71 3.92 4.42 -11.89
N THR A 72 5.04 5.01 -12.30
CA THR A 72 5.16 5.74 -13.57
C THR A 72 6.33 5.27 -14.44
N ASN A 73 7.21 4.42 -13.92
CA ASN A 73 8.43 3.99 -14.61
C ASN A 73 8.12 2.82 -15.57
N PRO A 74 8.20 3.03 -16.91
CA PRO A 74 7.92 1.98 -17.89
C PRO A 74 9.02 0.92 -17.97
N ARG A 75 10.20 1.16 -17.38
CA ARG A 75 11.34 0.22 -17.38
C ARG A 75 11.36 -0.71 -16.17
N ALA A 76 10.55 -0.42 -15.14
CA ALA A 76 10.47 -1.25 -13.95
C ALA A 76 9.51 -2.43 -14.18
N THR A 77 9.78 -3.57 -13.55
CA THR A 77 8.94 -4.78 -13.61
C THR A 77 8.58 -5.22 -12.19
N LEU A 78 7.39 -5.77 -11.99
CA LEU A 78 6.93 -6.28 -10.69
C LEU A 78 7.72 -7.52 -10.24
N GLY A 79 7.75 -7.75 -8.93
CA GLY A 79 8.23 -8.98 -8.30
C GLY A 79 9.22 -8.78 -7.15
N PHE A 80 9.62 -7.55 -6.84
CA PHE A 80 10.59 -7.28 -5.76
C PHE A 80 10.46 -5.85 -5.20
N LEU A 81 11.55 -5.22 -4.74
CA LEU A 81 11.52 -3.93 -4.03
C LEU A 81 11.02 -2.75 -4.89
N GLN A 82 11.10 -2.86 -6.22
CA GLN A 82 10.67 -1.82 -7.15
C GLN A 82 9.17 -1.80 -7.46
N ASN A 83 8.36 -2.66 -6.83
CA ASN A 83 6.93 -2.76 -7.13
C ASN A 83 6.20 -1.40 -7.20
N PRO A 84 6.41 -0.45 -6.26
CA PRO A 84 5.67 0.82 -6.25
C PRO A 84 5.95 1.75 -7.44
N ILE A 85 7.07 1.58 -8.15
CA ILE A 85 7.44 2.45 -9.27
C ILE A 85 7.01 1.91 -10.63
N VAL A 86 6.58 0.65 -10.72
CA VAL A 86 6.18 0.01 -11.98
C VAL A 86 5.00 0.74 -12.61
N ARG A 87 5.11 1.13 -13.88
CA ARG A 87 4.09 1.91 -14.59
C ARG A 87 2.70 1.26 -14.46
N GLY A 88 1.76 2.02 -13.89
CA GLY A 88 0.36 1.62 -13.72
C GLY A 88 0.07 0.71 -12.51
N ALA A 89 1.09 0.23 -11.81
CA ALA A 89 0.90 -0.48 -10.54
C ALA A 89 0.49 0.51 -9.44
N VAL A 90 -0.35 0.04 -8.51
CA VAL A 90 -0.88 0.85 -7.41
C VAL A 90 -0.41 0.30 -6.10
N SER A 91 0.16 1.13 -5.22
CA SER A 91 0.55 0.71 -3.87
C SER A 91 -0.18 1.50 -2.81
N VAL A 92 -0.56 0.82 -1.73
CA VAL A 92 -1.21 1.39 -0.55
C VAL A 92 -0.32 1.12 0.65
N GLY A 93 -0.07 2.15 1.45
CA GLY A 93 0.73 2.07 2.65
C GLY A 93 -0.05 2.39 3.92
N VAL A 94 0.44 1.84 5.04
CA VAL A 94 -0.04 2.13 6.39
C VAL A 94 1.13 2.47 7.32
N GLY A 95 0.83 3.17 8.41
CA GLY A 95 1.78 3.55 9.44
C GLY A 95 2.33 4.97 9.27
N GLY A 96 3.58 5.14 9.67
CA GLY A 96 4.27 6.43 9.71
C GLY A 96 4.60 6.96 8.32
N ASN A 97 4.26 8.24 8.10
CA ASN A 97 4.62 9.00 6.90
C ASN A 97 5.36 10.31 7.24
N GLN A 98 5.86 10.44 8.47
CA GLN A 98 6.56 11.64 8.96
C GLN A 98 7.81 12.00 8.14
N PHE A 99 8.48 11.02 7.55
CA PHE A 99 9.70 11.25 6.74
C PHE A 99 9.42 11.87 5.37
N VAL A 100 8.16 11.86 4.93
CA VAL A 100 7.69 12.50 3.69
C VAL A 100 6.78 13.70 3.98
N GLY A 101 6.80 14.20 5.22
CA GLY A 101 6.07 15.40 5.64
C GLY A 101 4.62 15.17 6.08
N GLY A 102 4.17 13.92 6.18
CA GLY A 102 2.83 13.59 6.67
C GLY A 102 2.72 13.61 8.21
N PRO A 103 1.51 13.62 8.76
CA PRO A 103 1.29 13.73 10.20
C PRO A 103 1.28 12.40 10.95
N ASN A 104 1.20 11.24 10.27
CA ASN A 104 1.22 9.94 10.93
C ASN A 104 2.60 9.71 11.56
N LYS A 105 2.62 9.53 12.89
CA LYS A 105 3.84 9.24 13.64
C LYS A 105 3.80 7.81 14.14
N SER A 106 4.60 6.94 13.51
CA SER A 106 4.75 5.56 13.95
C SER A 106 6.16 5.03 13.67
N ALA A 107 6.57 4.05 14.46
CA ALA A 107 7.75 3.22 14.19
C ALA A 107 7.48 2.11 13.16
N PHE A 108 6.20 1.90 12.79
CA PHE A 108 5.79 1.00 11.73
C PHE A 108 5.51 1.79 10.46
N GLY A 109 5.97 1.28 9.32
CA GLY A 109 5.58 1.76 8.00
C GLY A 109 5.69 0.60 7.03
N PHE A 110 4.63 0.36 6.27
CA PHE A 110 4.62 -0.72 5.28
C PHE A 110 3.72 -0.38 4.11
N GLU A 111 4.15 -0.73 2.91
CA GLU A 111 3.34 -0.62 1.70
C GLU A 111 3.37 -1.92 0.91
N SER A 112 2.33 -2.12 0.10
CA SER A 112 2.27 -3.23 -0.84
C SER A 112 1.46 -2.87 -2.07
N THR A 113 1.59 -3.70 -3.10
CA THR A 113 1.22 -3.34 -4.47
C THR A 113 0.13 -4.25 -5.02
N VAL A 114 -0.80 -3.62 -5.73
CA VAL A 114 -1.78 -4.24 -6.61
C VAL A 114 -1.35 -3.97 -8.05
N ARG A 115 -1.18 -5.03 -8.84
CA ARG A 115 -0.71 -4.95 -10.23
C ARG A 115 -1.73 -4.34 -11.18
N ALA A 116 -2.98 -4.79 -11.08
CA ALA A 116 -4.01 -4.55 -12.09
C ALA A 116 -5.20 -3.78 -11.50
N ALA A 117 -4.93 -2.74 -10.71
CA ALA A 117 -5.99 -1.90 -10.16
C ALA A 117 -6.62 -1.00 -11.25
N THR A 118 -7.85 -0.59 -10.99
CA THR A 118 -8.48 0.56 -11.66
C THR A 118 -8.59 1.69 -10.64
N VAL A 119 -8.15 2.89 -11.02
CA VAL A 119 -8.14 4.07 -10.16
C VAL A 119 -8.87 5.19 -10.88
N GLU A 120 -9.81 5.81 -10.17
CA GLU A 120 -10.53 6.99 -10.62
C GLU A 120 -10.22 8.16 -9.69
N ALA A 121 -10.07 9.35 -10.28
CA ALA A 121 -10.02 10.62 -9.57
C ALA A 121 -11.25 11.43 -9.99
N ASP A 122 -12.10 11.79 -9.03
CA ASP A 122 -13.37 12.50 -9.28
C ASP A 122 -14.24 11.82 -10.36
N GLY A 123 -14.32 10.48 -10.32
CA GLY A 123 -15.07 9.66 -11.28
C GLY A 123 -14.43 9.54 -12.67
N LYS A 124 -13.20 10.05 -12.86
CA LYS A 124 -12.46 9.93 -14.13
C LYS A 124 -11.35 8.88 -13.98
N PRO A 125 -11.29 7.87 -14.88
CA PRO A 125 -10.27 6.83 -14.81
C PRO A 125 -8.89 7.41 -15.16
N ILE A 126 -7.93 7.18 -14.27
CA ILE A 126 -6.51 7.53 -14.47
C ILE A 126 -5.62 6.29 -14.61
N VAL A 127 -6.04 5.16 -14.04
CA VAL A 127 -5.47 3.84 -14.27
C VAL A 127 -6.61 2.87 -14.56
N ARG A 128 -6.46 2.00 -15.55
CA ARG A 128 -7.43 0.92 -15.85
C ARG A 128 -6.70 -0.39 -16.06
N ASP A 129 -7.04 -1.40 -15.26
CA ASP A 129 -6.43 -2.73 -15.29
C ASP A 129 -4.89 -2.69 -15.28
N GLY A 130 -4.32 -1.82 -14.43
CA GLY A 130 -2.87 -1.64 -14.31
C GLY A 130 -2.23 -0.83 -15.44
N LYS A 131 -3.01 -0.19 -16.32
CA LYS A 131 -2.51 0.70 -17.38
C LYS A 131 -2.77 2.15 -17.02
N LEU A 132 -1.71 2.93 -16.91
CA LEU A 132 -1.79 4.38 -16.72
C LEU A 132 -2.35 5.05 -17.98
N LEU A 133 -3.46 5.77 -17.84
CA LEU A 133 -4.21 6.38 -18.96
C LEU A 133 -3.81 7.83 -19.24
N VAL A 134 -3.15 8.47 -18.29
CA VAL A 134 -2.63 9.83 -18.42
C VAL A 134 -1.18 9.80 -18.91
N ALA A 135 -0.90 10.60 -19.94
CA ALA A 135 0.43 10.76 -20.55
C ALA A 135 1.21 11.86 -19.83
#